data_AF-A0A7X7NF90-F1
#
_entry.id   AF-A0A7X7NF90-F1
#
_cell.length_a   1.000
_cell.length_b   1.000
_cell.length_c   1.000
_cell.angle_alpha   90.00
_cell.angle_beta   90.00
_cell.angle_gamma   90.00
#
_symmetry.space_group_name_H-M   'P 1'
#
loop_
_entity.id
_entity.type
_entity.pdbx_description
1 polymer ?
#
loop_
_entity_poly.entity_id
_entity_poly.type
_entity_poly.pdbx_seq_one_letter_code
_entity_poly.pdbx_strand_id
1 'polypeptide(L)'
;MKNKVPLFLLVAVSVAQSLTLVGKCKEGVVLSSSMYDMYCCQRIEKLYKNSNGSMAAGKKGIDRVYIMEFTCNVDDTARVLRECMSSGLYEYVEVNNYLTSIAQEPFYPNDMAFYNNMQWGLHNKGGIAWDGSPKKEDVDIDMPEAWSIEKGDSNVIIAILDSGIKGDFEDFDGRVWINRNDPFDLIDNDSNGYADDFRGYNFTSVGNGGTIDDVNGHGTAVASIIGANLHNREEMAGINGYSKLMILKVTEPDGRSLVSDIAEAIYYAADNGARVINLSHANPMGVTTVEEAIEYAHSKKVVVCAGAGNDNVNQIYYPARFKNVIAVGGTTQHDKRCLAWMGHSESGGSNFGDSLDVVAPGEFIYTITLEDGAVPFKSGTSMATAFVSGLASLLVSQNPDLTSDMVTEIICSTAEDQVGDPSEDTKGYDKYYGHGRINAFNALLKGEELKTGRKSKALVNREISRWISWSRPNRQLSINVEGAKTSGSGIVVRIFNASGRVLKVVSLPDFTGSHTVSLPSLSSGVHLYSIQCDNGTWSGKILD
;
A
#
# COMPACT_ATOMS: atom_id res chain seq x y z
N MET A 1 -41.70 55.04 -17.14
CA MET A 1 -40.42 55.38 -17.79
C MET A 1 -39.51 54.17 -17.68
N LYS A 2 -39.28 53.45 -18.80
CA LYS A 2 -37.98 53.37 -19.52
C LYS A 2 -36.96 52.53 -18.70
N ASN A 3 -36.48 51.33 -19.08
CA ASN A 3 -36.03 50.76 -20.37
C ASN A 3 -36.02 49.20 -20.28
N LYS A 4 -36.61 48.42 -21.21
CA LYS A 4 -36.06 47.81 -22.45
C LYS A 4 -34.90 46.77 -22.30
N VAL A 5 -35.26 45.46 -22.28
CA VAL A 5 -35.02 44.38 -23.31
C VAL A 5 -33.61 44.30 -23.97
N PRO A 6 -32.94 43.12 -24.04
CA PRO A 6 -33.24 42.11 -25.07
C PRO A 6 -33.40 40.65 -24.63
N LEU A 7 -34.39 40.05 -25.28
CA LEU A 7 -34.52 38.65 -25.62
C LEU A 7 -33.21 38.11 -26.19
N PHE A 8 -32.58 37.14 -25.52
CA PHE A 8 -31.71 36.17 -26.17
C PHE A 8 -32.26 34.78 -25.87
N LEU A 9 -32.71 34.14 -26.95
CA LEU A 9 -32.70 32.72 -27.19
C LEU A 9 -31.65 32.02 -26.31
N LEU A 10 -32.06 31.33 -25.25
CA LEU A 10 -31.34 30.12 -24.84
C LEU A 10 -32.11 28.96 -25.43
N VAL A 11 -31.63 28.53 -26.59
CA VAL A 11 -31.83 27.18 -27.07
C VAL A 11 -31.44 26.27 -25.91
N ALA A 12 -32.42 25.70 -25.23
CA ALA A 12 -32.18 24.48 -24.47
C ALA A 12 -31.89 23.41 -25.51
N VAL A 13 -30.63 23.32 -25.93
CA VAL A 13 -30.13 22.13 -26.60
C VAL A 13 -30.18 21.06 -25.52
N SER A 14 -31.29 20.35 -25.47
CA SER A 14 -31.33 18.97 -25.02
C SER A 14 -30.26 18.24 -25.84
N VAL A 15 -29.04 18.15 -25.32
CA VAL A 15 -28.03 17.26 -25.90
C VAL A 15 -28.50 15.87 -25.52
N ALA A 16 -29.28 15.26 -26.41
CA ALA A 16 -29.79 13.91 -26.23
C ALA A 16 -28.61 12.99 -25.91
N GLN A 17 -28.72 12.30 -24.78
CA GLN A 17 -27.73 11.32 -24.40
C GLN A 17 -28.05 10.01 -25.14
N SER A 18 -27.05 9.40 -25.78
CA SER A 18 -27.24 8.15 -26.49
C SER A 18 -27.02 7.00 -25.51
N LEU A 19 -28.01 6.12 -25.40
CA LEU A 19 -27.94 4.85 -24.67
C LEU A 19 -27.61 3.77 -25.68
N THR A 20 -26.58 2.97 -25.41
CA THR A 20 -26.27 1.80 -26.23
C THR A 20 -26.59 0.53 -25.44
N LEU A 21 -27.34 -0.38 -26.05
CA LEU A 21 -27.67 -1.70 -25.49
C LEU A 21 -27.03 -2.80 -26.34
N VAL A 22 -26.62 -3.89 -25.71
CA VAL A 22 -26.32 -5.16 -26.37
C VAL A 22 -27.44 -6.13 -26.04
N GLY A 23 -27.94 -6.86 -27.03
CA GLY A 23 -28.97 -7.87 -26.79
C GLY A 23 -28.86 -9.03 -27.74
N LYS A 24 -29.06 -10.24 -27.22
CA LYS A 24 -29.24 -11.44 -28.04
C LYS A 24 -30.72 -11.68 -28.23
N CYS A 25 -31.16 -11.68 -29.47
CA CYS A 25 -32.56 -11.97 -29.80
C CYS A 25 -32.90 -13.44 -29.49
N LYS A 26 -34.17 -13.85 -29.55
CA LYS A 26 -34.56 -15.27 -29.60
C LYS A 26 -34.37 -15.86 -31.00
N GLU A 27 -34.44 -17.17 -31.12
CA GLU A 27 -34.30 -17.84 -32.42
C GLU A 27 -35.44 -17.42 -33.37
N GLY A 28 -35.13 -17.20 -34.65
CA GLY A 28 -36.08 -16.70 -35.66
C GLY A 28 -36.40 -15.20 -35.57
N VAL A 29 -35.95 -14.49 -34.53
CA VAL A 29 -36.16 -13.05 -34.41
C VAL A 29 -35.06 -12.28 -35.15
N VAL A 30 -35.47 -11.39 -36.07
CA VAL A 30 -34.58 -10.44 -36.77
C VAL A 30 -35.07 -9.04 -36.44
N LEU A 31 -34.22 -8.24 -35.80
CA LEU A 31 -34.53 -6.84 -35.53
C LEU A 31 -34.60 -6.07 -36.85
N SER A 32 -35.67 -5.30 -37.04
CA SER A 32 -35.92 -4.56 -38.29
C SER A 32 -36.43 -3.15 -38.01
N SER A 33 -36.68 -2.38 -39.07
CA SER A 33 -37.06 -0.96 -39.02
C SER A 33 -38.24 -0.63 -38.09
N SER A 34 -39.14 -1.58 -37.82
CA SER A 34 -40.26 -1.38 -36.88
C SER A 34 -39.84 -1.14 -35.42
N MET A 35 -38.58 -1.43 -35.07
CA MET A 35 -38.03 -1.12 -33.74
C MET A 35 -37.41 0.28 -33.64
N TYR A 36 -37.17 0.97 -34.76
CA TYR A 36 -36.69 2.36 -34.74
C TYR A 36 -37.71 3.31 -34.12
N ASP A 37 -39.00 3.00 -34.28
CA ASP A 37 -40.11 3.78 -33.71
C ASP A 37 -40.22 3.63 -32.18
N MET A 38 -39.56 2.63 -31.59
CA MET A 38 -39.54 2.40 -30.16
C MET A 38 -38.45 3.26 -29.50
N TYR A 39 -38.84 4.24 -28.68
CA TYR A 39 -37.94 5.05 -27.84
C TYR A 39 -36.78 5.72 -28.58
N CYS A 40 -37.02 6.16 -29.82
CA CYS A 40 -36.03 6.85 -30.63
C CYS A 40 -34.74 6.02 -30.83
N CYS A 41 -34.88 4.73 -31.09
CA CYS A 41 -33.75 3.89 -31.53
C CYS A 41 -33.23 4.42 -32.87
N GLN A 42 -31.96 4.80 -32.92
CA GLN A 42 -31.33 5.41 -34.09
C GLN A 42 -30.48 4.43 -34.90
N ARG A 43 -30.08 3.31 -34.29
CA ARG A 43 -29.17 2.36 -34.92
C ARG A 43 -29.34 0.97 -34.35
N ILE A 44 -29.40 -0.02 -35.24
CA ILE A 44 -29.34 -1.44 -34.89
C ILE A 44 -28.32 -2.10 -35.81
N GLU A 45 -27.31 -2.76 -35.23
CA GLU A 45 -26.30 -3.51 -35.99
C GLU A 45 -26.05 -4.88 -35.37
N LYS A 46 -25.63 -5.86 -36.18
CA LYS A 46 -25.08 -7.10 -35.61
C LYS A 46 -23.73 -6.80 -34.98
N LEU A 47 -23.53 -7.25 -33.74
CA LEU A 47 -22.28 -7.06 -33.02
C LEU A 47 -21.13 -7.79 -33.71
N TYR A 48 -21.36 -9.03 -34.16
CA TYR A 48 -20.35 -9.86 -34.81
C TYR A 48 -20.54 -9.86 -36.34
N LYS A 49 -19.86 -8.93 -37.03
CA LYS A 49 -20.06 -8.68 -38.48
C LYS A 49 -19.70 -9.87 -39.38
N ASN A 50 -18.80 -10.77 -38.96
CA ASN A 50 -18.39 -11.96 -39.71
C ASN A 50 -19.16 -13.25 -39.35
N SER A 51 -20.26 -13.14 -38.59
CA SER A 51 -21.05 -14.30 -38.14
C SER A 51 -22.03 -14.82 -39.19
N ASN A 52 -22.35 -14.02 -40.22
CA ASN A 52 -23.29 -14.40 -41.27
C ASN A 52 -22.73 -15.55 -42.11
N GLY A 53 -23.41 -16.71 -42.11
CA GLY A 53 -23.04 -17.89 -42.90
C GLY A 53 -22.07 -18.86 -42.23
N SER A 54 -21.61 -18.56 -41.01
CA SER A 54 -20.78 -19.50 -40.23
C SER A 54 -21.67 -20.49 -39.45
N MET A 55 -21.64 -21.78 -39.81
CA MET A 55 -22.34 -22.83 -39.04
C MET A 55 -21.96 -22.83 -37.55
N ALA A 56 -20.72 -22.45 -37.22
CA ALA A 56 -20.24 -22.39 -35.84
C ALA A 56 -20.83 -21.19 -35.08
N ALA A 57 -21.05 -20.05 -35.76
CA ALA A 57 -21.69 -18.88 -35.17
C ALA A 57 -23.19 -19.14 -34.92
N GLY A 58 -23.88 -19.76 -35.87
CA GLY A 58 -25.29 -20.13 -35.75
C GLY A 58 -25.55 -21.11 -34.60
N LYS A 59 -24.69 -22.15 -34.45
CA LYS A 59 -24.80 -23.09 -33.32
C LYS A 59 -24.64 -22.44 -31.94
N LYS A 60 -23.87 -21.34 -31.85
CA LYS A 60 -23.67 -20.59 -30.59
C LYS A 60 -24.64 -19.41 -30.43
N GLY A 61 -25.44 -19.12 -31.46
CA GLY A 61 -26.40 -18.00 -31.49
C GLY A 61 -25.75 -16.61 -31.45
N ILE A 62 -24.46 -16.50 -31.75
CA ILE A 62 -23.74 -15.20 -31.72
C ILE A 62 -24.10 -14.31 -32.92
N ASP A 63 -24.62 -14.92 -33.98
CA ASP A 63 -25.15 -14.24 -35.16
C ASP A 63 -26.48 -13.50 -34.90
N ARG A 64 -27.07 -13.69 -33.71
CA ARG A 64 -28.30 -13.05 -33.23
C ARG A 64 -28.04 -12.02 -32.12
N VAL A 65 -26.79 -11.59 -31.95
CA VAL A 65 -26.39 -10.54 -31.01
C VAL A 65 -26.32 -9.21 -31.73
N TYR A 66 -27.06 -8.23 -31.22
CA TYR A 66 -27.19 -6.90 -31.79
C TYR A 66 -26.71 -5.83 -30.82
N ILE A 67 -26.13 -4.78 -31.37
CA ILE A 67 -25.89 -3.50 -30.70
C ILE A 67 -26.95 -2.52 -31.16
N MET A 68 -27.61 -1.85 -30.21
CA MET A 68 -28.74 -0.95 -30.44
C MET A 68 -28.46 0.40 -29.79
N GLU A 69 -28.60 1.49 -30.52
CA GLU A 69 -28.38 2.86 -30.03
C GLU A 69 -29.71 3.60 -29.95
N PHE A 70 -30.01 4.20 -28.79
CA PHE A 70 -31.24 4.92 -28.49
C PHE A 70 -30.93 6.37 -28.14
N THR A 71 -31.81 7.28 -28.54
CA THR A 71 -31.80 8.66 -28.05
C THR A 71 -32.77 8.78 -26.88
N CYS A 72 -32.26 8.83 -25.65
CA CYS A 72 -33.10 8.98 -24.46
C CYS A 72 -32.43 9.89 -23.41
N ASN A 73 -33.20 10.41 -22.45
CA ASN A 73 -32.58 11.06 -21.30
C ASN A 73 -31.98 9.99 -20.36
N VAL A 74 -30.97 10.33 -19.56
CA VAL A 74 -30.25 9.36 -18.70
C VAL A 74 -31.20 8.67 -17.72
N ASP A 75 -32.18 9.43 -17.22
CA ASP A 75 -33.20 8.96 -16.28
C ASP A 75 -34.15 7.87 -16.86
N ASP A 76 -34.16 7.69 -18.19
CA ASP A 76 -35.02 6.73 -18.87
C ASP A 76 -34.37 5.35 -19.11
N THR A 77 -33.10 5.17 -18.75
CA THR A 77 -32.33 3.94 -19.04
C THR A 77 -33.01 2.68 -18.52
N ALA A 78 -33.47 2.71 -17.27
CA ALA A 78 -34.15 1.58 -16.64
C ALA A 78 -35.52 1.28 -17.29
N ARG A 79 -36.19 2.28 -17.86
CA ARG A 79 -37.45 2.10 -18.59
C ARG A 79 -37.20 1.37 -19.91
N VAL A 80 -36.29 1.88 -20.73
CA VAL A 80 -35.94 1.31 -22.04
C VAL A 80 -35.47 -0.14 -21.90
N LEU A 81 -34.64 -0.42 -20.89
CA LEU A 81 -34.17 -1.78 -20.61
C LEU A 81 -35.32 -2.73 -20.24
N ARG A 82 -36.24 -2.30 -19.35
CA ARG A 82 -37.41 -3.10 -18.96
C ARG A 82 -38.33 -3.40 -20.13
N GLU A 83 -38.53 -2.44 -21.02
CA GLU A 83 -39.39 -2.60 -22.20
C GLU A 83 -38.75 -3.51 -23.25
N CYS A 84 -37.43 -3.40 -23.46
CA CYS A 84 -36.71 -4.37 -24.29
C CYS A 84 -36.86 -5.78 -23.72
N MET A 85 -36.70 -5.96 -22.41
CA MET A 85 -36.89 -7.26 -21.75
C MET A 85 -38.34 -7.77 -21.81
N SER A 86 -39.34 -6.88 -21.70
CA SER A 86 -40.76 -7.26 -21.73
C SER A 86 -41.33 -7.46 -23.14
N SER A 87 -40.62 -7.02 -24.19
CA SER A 87 -41.02 -7.22 -25.60
C SER A 87 -41.14 -8.69 -26.02
N GLY A 88 -40.51 -9.60 -25.28
CA GLY A 88 -40.44 -11.02 -25.60
C GLY A 88 -39.48 -11.37 -26.75
N LEU A 89 -38.80 -10.38 -27.35
CA LEU A 89 -37.94 -10.53 -28.52
C LEU A 89 -36.53 -11.05 -28.19
N TYR A 90 -36.09 -10.92 -26.95
CA TYR A 90 -34.71 -11.15 -26.53
C TYR A 90 -34.56 -12.32 -25.56
N GLU A 91 -33.43 -13.02 -25.67
CA GLU A 91 -32.91 -13.91 -24.63
C GLU A 91 -32.30 -13.07 -23.49
N TYR A 92 -31.56 -12.02 -23.84
CA TYR A 92 -31.08 -11.00 -22.90
C TYR A 92 -30.94 -9.65 -23.61
N VAL A 93 -31.07 -8.57 -22.83
CA VAL A 93 -30.71 -7.21 -23.22
C VAL A 93 -30.04 -6.57 -22.02
N GLU A 94 -28.91 -5.92 -22.27
CA GLU A 94 -28.09 -5.27 -21.25
C GLU A 94 -27.52 -3.96 -21.80
N VAL A 95 -27.07 -3.10 -20.88
CA VAL A 95 -26.40 -1.86 -21.27
C VAL A 95 -25.01 -2.21 -21.81
N ASN A 96 -24.65 -1.65 -22.96
CA ASN A 96 -23.33 -1.78 -23.56
C ASN A 96 -22.32 -0.91 -22.79
N ASN A 97 -21.98 -1.33 -21.58
CA ASN A 97 -21.02 -0.66 -20.70
C ASN A 97 -19.61 -1.21 -20.91
N TYR A 98 -18.62 -0.38 -20.57
CA TYR A 98 -17.24 -0.84 -20.46
C TYR A 98 -17.11 -1.88 -19.35
N LEU A 99 -16.38 -2.96 -19.62
CA LEU A 99 -15.76 -3.77 -18.58
C LEU A 99 -14.46 -3.05 -18.18
N THR A 100 -14.36 -2.57 -16.95
CA THR A 100 -13.09 -2.09 -16.44
C THR A 100 -12.16 -3.28 -16.19
N SER A 101 -10.85 -3.11 -16.39
CA SER A 101 -9.89 -4.05 -15.84
C SER A 101 -10.09 -4.13 -14.33
N ILE A 102 -10.10 -5.33 -13.76
CA ILE A 102 -10.09 -5.51 -12.31
C ILE A 102 -8.75 -4.97 -11.81
N ALA A 103 -8.68 -3.69 -11.46
CA ALA A 103 -7.64 -3.22 -10.57
C ALA A 103 -7.85 -3.97 -9.25
N GLN A 104 -6.81 -4.55 -8.68
CA GLN A 104 -6.89 -5.03 -7.30
C GLN A 104 -7.23 -3.82 -6.44
N GLU A 105 -8.45 -3.79 -5.90
CA GLU A 105 -8.84 -2.77 -4.92
C GLU A 105 -7.86 -2.82 -3.74
N PRO A 106 -7.40 -1.68 -3.22
CA PRO A 106 -6.58 -1.66 -2.01
C PRO A 106 -7.26 -2.43 -0.88
N PHE A 107 -6.47 -3.15 -0.09
CA PHE A 107 -6.96 -3.89 1.07
C PHE A 107 -6.94 -2.99 2.30
N TYR A 108 -8.11 -2.74 2.88
CA TYR A 108 -8.23 -1.97 4.12
C TYR A 108 -8.55 -2.91 5.31
N PRO A 109 -7.64 -3.06 6.30
CA PRO A 109 -7.93 -3.76 7.54
C PRO A 109 -9.11 -3.12 8.30
N ASN A 110 -9.80 -3.92 9.13
CA ASN A 110 -10.95 -3.49 9.92
C ASN A 110 -10.60 -3.22 11.40
N ASP A 111 -9.30 -3.23 11.70
CA ASP A 111 -8.64 -3.08 12.99
C ASP A 111 -8.82 -1.65 13.50
N MET A 112 -9.05 -1.48 14.80
CA MET A 112 -9.61 -0.25 15.38
C MET A 112 -8.72 0.97 15.16
N ALA A 113 -7.43 0.88 15.41
CA ALA A 113 -6.47 1.97 15.24
C ALA A 113 -6.29 2.35 13.77
N PHE A 114 -6.29 1.36 12.87
CA PHE A 114 -6.23 1.59 11.43
C PHE A 114 -7.50 2.30 10.92
N TYR A 115 -8.67 1.77 11.29
CA TYR A 115 -9.98 2.32 10.93
C TYR A 115 -10.14 3.77 11.40
N ASN A 116 -9.66 4.07 12.62
CA ASN A 116 -9.69 5.39 13.22
C ASN A 116 -8.56 6.33 12.79
N ASN A 117 -7.79 5.99 11.74
CA ASN A 117 -6.72 6.84 11.17
C ASN A 117 -5.61 7.19 12.17
N MET A 118 -5.31 6.28 13.12
CA MET A 118 -4.24 6.45 14.11
C MET A 118 -2.90 5.92 13.61
N GLN A 119 -2.91 4.98 12.65
CA GLN A 119 -1.71 4.36 12.07
C GLN A 119 -1.23 5.08 10.80
N TRP A 120 -0.88 6.35 10.95
CA TRP A 120 -0.50 7.21 9.82
C TRP A 120 0.60 6.61 8.94
N GLY A 121 1.61 5.96 9.53
CA GLY A 121 2.73 5.41 8.77
C GLY A 121 2.33 4.29 7.80
N LEU A 122 1.19 3.63 8.04
CA LEU A 122 0.64 2.63 7.13
C LEU A 122 -0.25 3.24 6.05
N HIS A 123 -1.03 4.26 6.44
CA HIS A 123 -1.96 4.98 5.55
C HIS A 123 -2.32 6.34 6.16
N ASN A 124 -1.93 7.42 5.49
CA ASN A 124 -2.10 8.79 5.95
C ASN A 124 -3.10 9.56 5.07
N LYS A 125 -4.34 9.59 5.53
CA LYS A 125 -5.45 10.33 4.89
C LYS A 125 -5.43 11.84 5.15
N GLY A 126 -4.31 12.40 5.61
CA GLY A 126 -4.24 13.78 6.07
C GLY A 126 -5.00 14.00 7.38
N GLY A 127 -5.46 15.24 7.59
CA GLY A 127 -6.14 15.66 8.81
C GLY A 127 -5.24 16.48 9.74
N ILE A 128 -5.45 16.39 11.05
CA ILE A 128 -4.67 17.12 12.06
C ILE A 128 -3.74 16.13 12.77
N ALA A 129 -2.46 16.47 12.81
CA ALA A 129 -1.40 15.77 13.54
C ALA A 129 -1.57 15.99 15.05
N TRP A 130 -0.86 15.20 15.85
CA TRP A 130 -1.00 15.25 17.31
C TRP A 130 -0.52 16.58 17.92
N ASP A 131 0.46 17.22 17.29
CA ASP A 131 0.96 18.55 17.65
C ASP A 131 0.02 19.70 17.21
N GLY A 132 -1.10 19.37 16.56
CA GLY A 132 -2.09 20.31 16.06
C GLY A 132 -1.80 20.87 14.66
N SER A 133 -0.73 20.45 13.99
CA SER A 133 -0.44 20.84 12.61
C SER A 133 -1.30 20.04 11.61
N PRO A 134 -1.49 20.51 10.36
CA PRO A 134 -2.10 19.68 9.32
C PRO A 134 -1.13 18.57 8.86
N LYS A 135 -1.58 17.31 8.87
CA LYS A 135 -0.85 16.20 8.25
C LYS A 135 -0.78 16.41 6.74
N LYS A 136 0.39 16.17 6.15
CA LYS A 136 0.53 16.07 4.69
C LYS A 136 -0.06 14.71 4.28
N GLU A 137 -1.03 14.73 3.36
CA GLU A 137 -1.62 13.51 2.80
C GLU A 137 -0.55 12.69 2.08
N ASP A 138 -0.71 11.36 2.05
CA ASP A 138 0.16 10.45 1.28
C ASP A 138 1.62 10.46 1.79
N VAL A 139 1.76 10.72 3.09
CA VAL A 139 3.01 10.57 3.86
C VAL A 139 2.90 9.30 4.66
N ASP A 140 3.15 8.17 4.01
CA ASP A 140 3.04 6.81 4.54
C ASP A 140 3.79 5.81 3.63
N ILE A 141 3.65 4.51 3.83
CA ILE A 141 4.37 3.50 3.04
C ILE A 141 3.48 2.73 2.04
N ASP A 142 2.28 3.24 1.73
CA ASP A 142 1.29 2.63 0.81
C ASP A 142 0.87 1.20 1.19
N MET A 143 0.60 0.94 2.48
CA MET A 143 0.25 -0.42 2.92
C MET A 143 -1.07 -0.96 2.35
N PRO A 144 -2.16 -0.19 2.21
CA PRO A 144 -3.41 -0.72 1.65
C PRO A 144 -3.24 -1.30 0.25
N GLU A 145 -2.45 -0.60 -0.57
CA GLU A 145 -2.07 -0.99 -1.92
C GLU A 145 -1.12 -2.20 -1.85
N ALA A 146 -0.12 -2.19 -0.96
CA ALA A 146 0.83 -3.28 -0.75
C ALA A 146 0.14 -4.60 -0.36
N TRP A 147 -0.81 -4.54 0.58
CA TRP A 147 -1.56 -5.71 1.04
C TRP A 147 -2.45 -6.32 -0.04
N SER A 148 -2.77 -5.58 -1.11
CA SER A 148 -3.46 -6.17 -2.27
C SER A 148 -2.57 -7.19 -3.01
N ILE A 149 -1.24 -7.10 -2.85
CA ILE A 149 -0.22 -7.98 -3.45
C ILE A 149 0.18 -9.10 -2.49
N GLU A 150 0.66 -8.76 -1.30
CA GLU A 150 1.21 -9.71 -0.32
C GLU A 150 0.91 -9.24 1.11
N LYS A 151 0.56 -10.17 2.00
CA LYS A 151 0.21 -9.90 3.40
C LYS A 151 1.02 -10.72 4.39
N GLY A 152 1.88 -11.62 3.90
CA GLY A 152 2.77 -12.49 4.66
C GLY A 152 2.51 -13.97 4.44
N ASP A 153 3.48 -14.80 4.82
CA ASP A 153 3.38 -16.26 4.82
C ASP A 153 3.77 -16.82 6.20
N SER A 154 2.91 -17.66 6.77
CA SER A 154 3.16 -18.35 8.05
C SER A 154 4.40 -19.25 8.10
N ASN A 155 5.04 -19.53 6.97
CA ASN A 155 6.32 -20.23 6.89
C ASN A 155 7.53 -19.31 7.01
N VAL A 156 7.35 -18.00 6.89
CA VAL A 156 8.41 -17.00 7.09
C VAL A 156 8.52 -16.69 8.58
N ILE A 157 9.75 -16.66 9.08
CA ILE A 157 10.05 -16.34 10.48
C ILE A 157 10.75 -14.97 10.53
N ILE A 158 10.25 -14.10 11.40
CA ILE A 158 10.81 -12.78 11.69
C ILE A 158 11.32 -12.81 13.12
N ALA A 159 12.62 -12.68 13.30
CA ALA A 159 13.23 -12.61 14.62
C ALA A 159 13.23 -11.16 15.14
N ILE A 160 12.74 -10.98 16.35
CA ILE A 160 12.69 -9.70 17.06
C ILE A 160 13.61 -9.84 18.27
N LEU A 161 14.77 -9.20 18.19
CA LEU A 161 15.76 -9.18 19.25
C LEU A 161 15.51 -7.91 20.06
N ASP A 162 14.82 -8.05 21.20
CA ASP A 162 14.38 -6.88 21.99
C ASP A 162 14.09 -7.28 23.45
N SER A 163 13.19 -6.57 24.14
CA SER A 163 12.84 -6.80 25.55
C SER A 163 11.82 -7.92 25.79
N GLY A 164 11.34 -8.59 24.73
CA GLY A 164 10.30 -9.63 24.79
C GLY A 164 9.02 -9.22 24.05
N ILE A 165 7.93 -9.93 24.31
CA ILE A 165 6.58 -9.60 23.82
C ILE A 165 5.52 -9.82 24.91
N LYS A 166 4.44 -9.03 24.90
CA LYS A 166 3.15 -9.38 25.51
C LYS A 166 2.40 -10.36 24.60
N GLY A 167 2.88 -11.59 24.54
CA GLY A 167 2.50 -12.57 23.52
C GLY A 167 1.08 -13.16 23.67
N ASP A 168 0.42 -12.89 24.79
CA ASP A 168 -0.97 -13.24 25.08
C ASP A 168 -1.98 -12.16 24.66
N PHE A 169 -1.49 -11.04 24.09
CA PHE A 169 -2.35 -10.00 23.52
C PHE A 169 -3.01 -10.52 22.23
N GLU A 170 -4.29 -10.22 22.03
CA GLU A 170 -5.15 -10.76 20.96
C GLU A 170 -4.62 -10.49 19.53
N ASP A 171 -3.98 -9.34 19.31
CA ASP A 171 -3.30 -9.04 18.04
C ASP A 171 -2.13 -9.97 17.74
N PHE A 172 -1.63 -10.74 18.71
CA PHE A 172 -0.57 -11.72 18.51
C PHE A 172 -1.05 -13.18 18.49
N ASP A 173 -2.36 -13.42 18.49
CA ASP A 173 -2.93 -14.76 18.45
C ASP A 173 -2.35 -15.59 17.30
N GLY A 174 -1.68 -16.68 17.67
CA GLY A 174 -1.03 -17.60 16.74
C GLY A 174 0.17 -17.03 15.97
N ARG A 175 0.67 -15.83 16.30
CA ARG A 175 1.82 -15.20 15.61
C ARG A 175 3.17 -15.69 16.12
N VAL A 176 3.29 -15.95 17.43
CA VAL A 176 4.55 -16.37 18.06
C VAL A 176 5.05 -17.67 17.42
N TRP A 177 6.33 -17.69 17.03
CA TRP A 177 7.03 -18.86 16.52
C TRP A 177 7.15 -19.91 17.62
N ILE A 178 7.04 -21.19 17.23
CA ILE A 178 7.07 -22.30 18.17
C ILE A 178 8.16 -23.29 17.76
N ASN A 179 9.16 -23.49 18.63
CA ASN A 179 10.07 -24.63 18.50
C ASN A 179 9.35 -25.90 18.97
N ARG A 180 8.78 -26.67 18.05
CA ARG A 180 8.07 -27.90 18.42
C ARG A 180 8.99 -29.03 18.86
N ASN A 181 10.29 -28.89 18.63
CA ASN A 181 11.27 -29.91 18.98
C ASN A 181 11.76 -29.77 20.42
N ASP A 182 11.45 -28.65 21.09
CA ASP A 182 11.89 -28.35 22.45
C ASP A 182 10.71 -27.91 23.35
N PRO A 183 9.86 -28.83 23.81
CA PRO A 183 8.81 -28.55 24.80
C PRO A 183 9.38 -28.09 26.15
N PHE A 184 8.51 -27.49 26.98
CA PHE A 184 8.88 -26.95 28.30
C PHE A 184 9.02 -28.08 29.35
N ASP A 185 10.20 -28.69 29.44
CA ASP A 185 10.51 -29.82 30.33
C ASP A 185 11.88 -29.73 31.05
N LEU A 186 12.56 -28.58 30.96
CA LEU A 186 13.88 -28.24 31.51
C LEU A 186 15.05 -28.97 30.83
N ILE A 187 14.84 -29.54 29.64
CA ILE A 187 15.84 -30.27 28.88
C ILE A 187 15.95 -29.64 27.50
N ASP A 188 17.17 -29.46 27.00
CA ASP A 188 17.43 -29.15 25.60
C ASP A 188 17.18 -30.42 24.75
N ASN A 189 15.94 -30.58 24.28
CA ASN A 189 15.48 -31.77 23.58
C ASN A 189 15.98 -31.84 22.13
N ASP A 190 16.21 -30.70 21.48
CA ASP A 190 16.71 -30.63 20.12
C ASP A 190 18.25 -30.49 20.03
N SER A 191 18.91 -30.40 21.20
CA SER A 191 20.37 -30.32 21.36
C SER A 191 20.98 -29.10 20.66
N ASN A 192 20.23 -27.99 20.59
CA ASN A 192 20.66 -26.74 19.98
C ASN A 192 21.46 -25.84 20.92
N GLY A 193 21.57 -26.20 22.21
CA GLY A 193 22.27 -25.47 23.27
C GLY A 193 21.36 -24.64 24.17
N TYR A 194 20.04 -24.60 23.89
CA TYR A 194 19.07 -23.71 24.53
C TYR A 194 17.87 -24.51 25.04
N ALA A 195 17.86 -24.81 26.34
CA ALA A 195 16.75 -25.57 26.93
C ALA A 195 15.46 -24.75 27.05
N ASP A 196 14.33 -25.42 26.80
CA ASP A 196 12.96 -24.89 26.85
C ASP A 196 12.69 -23.70 25.92
N ASP A 197 13.32 -23.63 24.74
CA ASP A 197 13.17 -22.52 23.79
C ASP A 197 11.87 -22.55 22.95
N PHE A 198 10.83 -23.20 23.49
CA PHE A 198 9.54 -23.49 22.84
C PHE A 198 8.87 -22.29 22.16
N ARG A 199 9.02 -21.06 22.69
CA ARG A 199 8.39 -19.83 22.15
C ARG A 199 9.39 -18.78 21.68
N GLY A 200 10.66 -19.15 21.59
CA GLY A 200 11.79 -18.22 21.59
C GLY A 200 12.59 -18.35 22.88
N TYR A 201 13.55 -17.45 23.10
CA TYR A 201 14.55 -17.63 24.14
C TYR A 201 14.94 -16.31 24.83
N ASN A 202 15.30 -16.42 26.11
CA ASN A 202 15.81 -15.32 26.91
C ASN A 202 17.32 -15.41 27.10
N PHE A 203 18.05 -14.52 26.44
CA PHE A 203 19.51 -14.44 26.51
C PHE A 203 20.00 -13.54 27.64
N THR A 204 19.10 -12.83 28.34
CA THR A 204 19.53 -11.84 29.33
C THR A 204 20.01 -12.50 30.62
N SER A 205 20.85 -11.78 31.37
CA SER A 205 21.51 -12.32 32.58
C SER A 205 20.55 -12.62 33.73
N VAL A 206 19.35 -12.03 33.71
CA VAL A 206 18.29 -12.25 34.72
C VAL A 206 17.34 -13.39 34.36
N GLY A 207 17.47 -13.96 33.16
CA GLY A 207 16.66 -15.07 32.66
C GLY A 207 17.46 -16.36 32.50
N ASN A 208 16.77 -17.48 32.51
CA ASN A 208 17.25 -18.77 32.01
C ASN A 208 16.04 -19.45 31.34
N GLY A 209 16.10 -19.72 30.03
CA GLY A 209 15.09 -20.50 29.30
C GLY A 209 14.10 -19.70 28.44
N GLY A 210 13.08 -20.36 27.88
CA GLY A 210 12.13 -19.80 26.90
C GLY A 210 11.08 -18.81 27.41
N THR A 211 11.39 -18.02 28.44
CA THR A 211 10.52 -16.91 28.87
C THR A 211 10.65 -15.73 27.92
N ILE A 212 9.56 -15.36 27.24
CA ILE A 212 9.57 -14.28 26.25
C ILE A 212 8.81 -13.03 26.70
N ASP A 213 8.34 -13.01 27.95
CA ASP A 213 7.49 -11.94 28.46
C ASP A 213 8.22 -10.59 28.48
N ASP A 214 7.52 -9.59 27.97
CA ASP A 214 8.01 -8.22 27.95
C ASP A 214 7.70 -7.50 29.27
N VAL A 215 8.74 -6.99 29.91
CA VAL A 215 8.64 -6.20 31.16
C VAL A 215 9.04 -4.74 30.96
N ASN A 216 9.48 -4.38 29.74
CA ASN A 216 9.88 -3.02 29.38
C ASN A 216 8.86 -2.36 28.44
N GLY A 217 8.26 -3.14 27.54
CA GLY A 217 7.24 -2.71 26.59
C GLY A 217 7.78 -2.24 25.25
N HIS A 218 9.11 -2.12 25.09
CA HIS A 218 9.72 -1.73 23.82
C HIS A 218 9.59 -2.85 22.77
N GLY A 219 9.92 -4.09 23.12
CA GLY A 219 9.80 -5.25 22.23
C GLY A 219 8.37 -5.51 21.77
N THR A 220 7.39 -5.39 22.66
CA THR A 220 5.96 -5.50 22.31
C THR A 220 5.55 -4.45 21.28
N ALA A 221 6.02 -3.21 21.42
CA ALA A 221 5.70 -2.14 20.50
C ALA A 221 6.35 -2.32 19.12
N VAL A 222 7.60 -2.81 19.08
CA VAL A 222 8.27 -3.19 17.83
C VAL A 222 7.54 -4.36 17.15
N ALA A 223 7.19 -5.39 17.91
CA ALA A 223 6.47 -6.57 17.42
C ALA A 223 5.08 -6.21 16.86
N SER A 224 4.38 -5.26 17.47
CA SER A 224 3.05 -4.85 17.00
C SER A 224 3.09 -4.17 15.64
N ILE A 225 4.11 -3.32 15.39
CA ILE A 225 4.32 -2.68 14.09
C ILE A 225 4.64 -3.74 13.01
N ILE A 226 5.53 -4.68 13.34
CA ILE A 226 5.97 -5.71 12.38
C ILE A 226 4.81 -6.65 12.04
N GLY A 227 4.10 -7.16 13.04
CA GLY A 227 3.26 -8.33 12.82
C GLY A 227 2.11 -8.57 13.79
N ALA A 228 1.49 -7.50 14.32
CA ALA A 228 0.10 -7.61 14.77
C ALA A 228 -0.78 -8.22 13.65
N ASN A 229 -1.76 -9.03 14.04
CA ASN A 229 -2.71 -9.66 13.14
C ASN A 229 -3.40 -8.61 12.26
N LEU A 230 -3.82 -9.03 11.07
CA LEU A 230 -4.59 -8.20 10.17
C LEU A 230 -6.05 -8.61 10.20
N HIS A 231 -6.95 -7.64 10.18
CA HIS A 231 -8.37 -7.83 9.92
C HIS A 231 -9.08 -8.68 10.98
N ASN A 232 -8.62 -8.61 12.23
CA ASN A 232 -9.21 -9.31 13.38
C ASN A 232 -10.24 -8.44 14.14
N ARG A 233 -10.37 -7.15 13.80
CA ARG A 233 -11.21 -6.12 14.47
C ARG A 233 -10.71 -5.70 15.85
N GLU A 234 -9.51 -6.13 16.22
CA GLU A 234 -8.88 -5.76 17.47
C GLU A 234 -8.03 -4.49 17.27
N GLU A 235 -7.04 -4.25 18.14
CA GLU A 235 -6.42 -2.94 18.35
C GLU A 235 -5.76 -2.36 17.08
N MET A 236 -4.74 -3.00 16.49
CA MET A 236 -3.97 -2.42 15.39
C MET A 236 -3.57 -3.40 14.27
N ALA A 237 -3.39 -2.87 13.07
CA ALA A 237 -2.86 -3.64 11.95
C ALA A 237 -1.31 -3.67 11.96
N GLY A 238 -0.70 -4.85 11.92
CA GLY A 238 0.73 -5.00 11.65
C GLY A 238 1.06 -4.98 10.16
N ILE A 239 2.31 -4.73 9.77
CA ILE A 239 2.71 -4.71 8.36
C ILE A 239 2.59 -6.11 7.74
N ASN A 240 3.03 -7.15 8.45
CA ASN A 240 2.93 -8.54 8.04
C ASN A 240 1.93 -9.29 8.93
N GLY A 241 0.77 -9.62 8.38
CA GLY A 241 -0.32 -10.24 9.14
C GLY A 241 -0.21 -11.75 9.33
N TYR A 242 0.75 -12.44 8.67
CA TYR A 242 0.74 -13.91 8.61
C TYR A 242 2.05 -14.63 8.99
N SER A 243 3.22 -13.98 8.93
CA SER A 243 4.55 -14.58 9.26
C SER A 243 4.77 -14.83 10.76
N LYS A 244 5.59 -15.80 11.16
CA LYS A 244 5.82 -16.09 12.58
C LYS A 244 6.82 -15.13 13.22
N LEU A 245 6.58 -14.77 14.47
CA LEU A 245 7.44 -13.88 15.26
C LEU A 245 8.29 -14.72 16.22
N MET A 246 9.59 -14.80 15.97
CA MET A 246 10.56 -15.43 16.86
C MET A 246 11.06 -14.37 17.84
N ILE A 247 10.70 -14.52 19.11
CA ILE A 247 10.98 -13.51 20.13
C ILE A 247 12.25 -13.90 20.88
N LEU A 248 13.28 -13.09 20.72
CA LEU A 248 14.57 -13.29 21.38
C LEU A 248 14.80 -12.13 22.34
N LYS A 249 14.72 -12.42 23.63
CA LYS A 249 14.88 -11.41 24.66
C LYS A 249 16.37 -11.18 24.91
N VAL A 250 16.85 -10.01 24.52
CA VAL A 250 18.26 -9.56 24.67
C VAL A 250 18.37 -8.23 25.42
N THR A 251 17.23 -7.63 25.77
CA THR A 251 17.16 -6.37 26.50
C THR A 251 16.70 -6.61 27.93
N GLU A 252 17.52 -6.17 28.88
CA GLU A 252 17.25 -6.19 30.31
C GLU A 252 16.09 -5.25 30.66
N PRO A 253 15.44 -5.39 31.84
CA PRO A 253 14.31 -4.54 32.24
C PRO A 253 14.61 -3.03 32.20
N ASP A 254 15.87 -2.64 32.41
CA ASP A 254 16.32 -1.25 32.38
C ASP A 254 16.65 -0.72 30.98
N GLY A 255 16.40 -1.51 29.93
CA GLY A 255 16.58 -1.12 28.53
C GLY A 255 17.99 -1.35 27.98
N ARG A 256 18.91 -1.91 28.76
CA ARG A 256 20.28 -2.20 28.30
C ARG A 256 20.38 -3.61 27.73
N SER A 257 21.28 -3.79 26.76
CA SER A 257 21.60 -5.08 26.15
C SER A 257 23.10 -5.31 26.14
N LEU A 258 23.53 -6.55 26.35
CA LEU A 258 24.91 -6.93 26.18
C LEU A 258 25.19 -7.27 24.71
N VAL A 259 26.39 -6.90 24.26
CA VAL A 259 26.87 -7.21 22.90
C VAL A 259 26.95 -8.71 22.67
N SER A 260 27.29 -9.49 23.70
CA SER A 260 27.31 -10.96 23.68
C SER A 260 25.93 -11.53 23.37
N ASP A 261 24.91 -11.08 24.09
CA ASP A 261 23.55 -11.61 24.02
C ASP A 261 22.93 -11.31 22.66
N ILE A 262 23.19 -10.10 22.13
CA ILE A 262 22.78 -9.73 20.76
C ILE A 262 23.45 -10.64 19.73
N ALA A 263 24.76 -10.86 19.82
CA ALA A 263 25.48 -11.69 18.85
C ALA A 263 25.00 -13.14 18.89
N GLU A 264 24.84 -13.72 20.08
CA GLU A 264 24.34 -15.08 20.29
C GLU A 264 22.91 -15.25 19.74
N ALA A 265 22.03 -14.28 20.01
CA ALA A 265 20.67 -14.29 19.48
C ALA A 265 20.61 -14.17 17.95
N ILE A 266 21.55 -13.46 17.31
CA ILE A 266 21.63 -13.40 15.84
C ILE A 266 21.99 -14.77 15.26
N TYR A 267 22.97 -15.48 15.86
CA TYR A 267 23.29 -16.85 15.47
C TYR A 267 22.09 -17.79 15.64
N TYR A 268 21.45 -17.74 16.82
CA TYR A 268 20.24 -18.51 17.11
C TYR A 268 19.14 -18.28 16.07
N ALA A 269 18.84 -17.01 15.76
CA ALA A 269 17.82 -16.65 14.79
C ALA A 269 18.13 -17.24 13.40
N ALA A 270 19.36 -17.07 12.94
CA ALA A 270 19.79 -17.56 11.63
C ALA A 270 19.74 -19.10 11.53
N ASP A 271 20.12 -19.81 12.59
CA ASP A 271 20.10 -21.28 12.62
C ASP A 271 18.70 -21.87 12.78
N ASN A 272 17.79 -21.16 13.46
CA ASN A 272 16.39 -21.54 13.58
C ASN A 272 15.51 -21.01 12.42
N GLY A 273 16.13 -20.57 11.33
CA GLY A 273 15.45 -20.30 10.06
C GLY A 273 14.74 -18.94 9.99
N ALA A 274 15.06 -18.01 10.88
CA ALA A 274 14.64 -16.62 10.72
C ALA A 274 15.12 -16.10 9.35
N ARG A 275 14.27 -15.33 8.68
CA ARG A 275 14.58 -14.71 7.39
C ARG A 275 14.74 -13.21 7.46
N VAL A 276 14.23 -12.61 8.52
CA VAL A 276 14.38 -11.19 8.84
C VAL A 276 14.74 -11.09 10.32
N ILE A 277 15.70 -10.24 10.66
CA ILE A 277 16.08 -9.87 12.02
C ILE A 277 15.85 -8.36 12.19
N ASN A 278 15.05 -7.99 13.19
CA ASN A 278 14.90 -6.60 13.61
C ASN A 278 15.81 -6.31 14.81
N LEU A 279 16.70 -5.32 14.68
CA LEU A 279 17.58 -4.84 15.74
C LEU A 279 17.33 -3.36 16.03
N SER A 280 16.57 -3.07 17.08
CA SER A 280 16.27 -1.71 17.51
C SER A 280 17.27 -1.20 18.56
N HIS A 281 18.56 -1.49 18.34
CA HIS A 281 19.68 -1.14 19.21
C HIS A 281 20.66 -0.21 18.50
N ALA A 282 21.32 0.66 19.25
CA ALA A 282 22.28 1.60 18.69
C ALA A 282 23.46 1.82 19.66
N ASN A 283 24.68 1.71 19.15
CA ASN A 283 25.92 1.97 19.87
C ASN A 283 26.87 2.81 19.00
N PRO A 284 27.41 3.94 19.49
CA PRO A 284 28.36 4.74 18.72
C PRO A 284 29.71 4.04 18.47
N MET A 285 30.05 3.01 19.25
CA MET A 285 31.29 2.26 19.12
C MET A 285 31.10 0.97 18.31
N GLY A 286 32.10 0.64 17.50
CA GLY A 286 32.12 -0.61 16.72
C GLY A 286 32.17 -1.84 17.63
N VAL A 287 31.45 -2.89 17.22
CA VAL A 287 31.27 -4.13 17.97
C VAL A 287 31.52 -5.35 17.08
N THR A 288 32.78 -5.77 16.95
CA THR A 288 33.21 -6.85 16.03
C THR A 288 32.45 -8.16 16.23
N THR A 289 32.11 -8.52 17.47
CA THR A 289 31.35 -9.76 17.77
C THR A 289 29.97 -9.77 17.11
N VAL A 290 29.30 -8.61 17.04
CA VAL A 290 28.00 -8.48 16.37
C VAL A 290 28.17 -8.41 14.86
N GLU A 291 29.26 -7.82 14.36
CA GLU A 291 29.60 -7.82 12.93
C GLU A 291 29.75 -9.24 12.39
N GLU A 292 30.51 -10.10 13.07
CA GLU A 292 30.68 -11.51 12.69
C GLU A 292 29.35 -12.28 12.67
N ALA A 293 28.48 -12.05 13.65
CA ALA A 293 27.14 -12.66 13.69
C ALA A 293 26.25 -12.18 12.53
N ILE A 294 26.33 -10.89 12.17
CA ILE A 294 25.61 -10.33 11.02
C ILE A 294 26.12 -10.93 9.71
N GLU A 295 27.43 -11.11 9.55
CA GLU A 295 28.01 -11.79 8.39
C GLU A 295 27.53 -13.25 8.29
N TYR A 296 27.43 -13.93 9.42
CA TYR A 296 26.84 -15.28 9.47
C TYR A 296 25.38 -15.28 9.02
N ALA A 297 24.56 -14.40 9.57
CA ALA A 297 23.14 -14.27 9.19
C ALA A 297 22.98 -13.94 7.70
N HIS A 298 23.83 -13.04 7.17
CA HIS A 298 23.87 -12.71 5.74
C HIS A 298 24.18 -13.94 4.88
N SER A 299 25.15 -14.77 5.28
CA SER A 299 25.50 -16.02 4.58
C SER A 299 24.33 -17.02 4.51
N LYS A 300 23.38 -16.91 5.45
CA LYS A 300 22.13 -17.69 5.54
C LYS A 300 20.95 -17.00 4.83
N LYS A 301 21.19 -15.91 4.08
CA LYS A 301 20.18 -15.08 3.40
C LYS A 301 19.19 -14.38 4.35
N VAL A 302 19.61 -14.11 5.58
CA VAL A 302 18.80 -13.38 6.56
C VAL A 302 18.97 -11.88 6.32
N VAL A 303 17.85 -11.17 6.20
CA VAL A 303 17.83 -9.71 6.11
C VAL A 303 17.95 -9.15 7.51
N VAL A 304 18.92 -8.26 7.76
CA VAL A 304 19.07 -7.59 9.06
C VAL A 304 18.72 -6.12 8.89
N CYS A 305 17.80 -5.62 9.70
CA CYS A 305 17.41 -4.21 9.74
C CYS A 305 17.79 -3.61 11.09
N ALA A 306 18.40 -2.42 11.11
CA ALA A 306 18.72 -1.75 12.36
C ALA A 306 18.57 -0.22 12.31
N GLY A 307 18.25 0.35 13.47
CA GLY A 307 18.02 1.79 13.62
C GLY A 307 19.30 2.62 13.59
N ALA A 308 19.25 3.77 12.92
CA ALA A 308 20.41 4.66 12.76
C ALA A 308 20.91 5.28 14.08
N GLY A 309 20.06 5.35 15.10
CA GLY A 309 20.31 6.05 16.38
C GLY A 309 19.45 7.31 16.54
N ASN A 310 19.39 7.83 17.77
CA ASN A 310 18.34 8.78 18.21
C ASN A 310 18.89 10.12 18.75
N ASP A 311 20.09 10.52 18.35
CA ASP A 311 20.82 11.67 18.90
C ASP A 311 20.87 12.90 17.96
N ASN A 312 20.28 12.80 16.77
CA ASN A 312 20.33 13.81 15.70
C ASN A 312 21.77 14.20 15.32
N VAL A 313 22.67 13.22 15.22
CA VAL A 313 24.07 13.44 14.83
C VAL A 313 24.38 12.86 13.45
N ASN A 314 25.40 13.43 12.79
CA ASN A 314 25.95 12.93 11.53
C ASN A 314 26.83 11.68 11.74
N GLN A 315 26.25 10.65 12.34
CA GLN A 315 26.88 9.37 12.60
C GLN A 315 25.81 8.29 12.73
N ILE A 316 25.81 7.32 11.80
CA ILE A 316 25.04 6.09 11.94
C ILE A 316 25.70 5.20 13.00
N TYR A 317 24.92 4.73 13.96
CA TYR A 317 25.40 3.88 15.05
C TYR A 317 25.43 2.40 14.63
N TYR A 318 26.16 1.58 15.38
CA TYR A 318 26.18 0.14 15.18
C TYR A 318 24.99 -0.51 15.90
N PRO A 319 24.36 -1.55 15.34
CA PRO A 319 24.81 -2.30 14.16
C PRO A 319 24.39 -1.74 12.80
N ALA A 320 23.53 -0.71 12.73
CA ALA A 320 23.02 -0.17 11.46
C ALA A 320 24.13 0.21 10.46
N ARG A 321 25.28 0.69 10.94
CA ARG A 321 26.40 1.08 10.09
C ARG A 321 27.12 -0.09 9.38
N PHE A 322 26.87 -1.34 9.76
CA PHE A 322 27.53 -2.49 9.12
C PHE A 322 26.99 -2.72 7.70
N LYS A 323 27.86 -3.16 6.79
CA LYS A 323 27.56 -3.31 5.34
C LYS A 323 26.34 -4.20 5.04
N ASN A 324 26.15 -5.26 5.81
CA ASN A 324 25.11 -6.27 5.57
C ASN A 324 23.84 -6.01 6.41
N VAL A 325 23.63 -4.75 6.81
CA VAL A 325 22.47 -4.29 7.58
C VAL A 325 21.80 -3.18 6.80
N ILE A 326 20.47 -3.20 6.73
CA ILE A 326 19.70 -2.07 6.24
C ILE A 326 19.63 -1.03 7.36
N ALA A 327 20.32 0.10 7.18
CA ALA A 327 20.36 1.20 8.13
C ALA A 327 19.12 2.09 7.97
N VAL A 328 18.35 2.25 9.05
CA VAL A 328 17.03 2.88 9.00
C VAL A 328 16.96 4.16 9.83
N GLY A 329 16.68 5.28 9.17
CA GLY A 329 16.36 6.57 9.79
C GLY A 329 14.86 6.78 9.95
N GLY A 330 14.47 7.77 10.76
CA GLY A 330 13.07 8.02 11.09
C GLY A 330 12.53 9.36 10.59
N THR A 331 11.33 9.34 10.01
CA THR A 331 10.58 10.52 9.56
C THR A 331 9.32 10.79 10.38
N THR A 332 8.89 12.05 10.31
CA THR A 332 7.66 12.57 10.91
C THR A 332 6.46 12.38 9.96
N GLN A 333 5.27 12.69 10.46
CA GLN A 333 3.99 12.77 9.71
C GLN A 333 4.00 13.82 8.56
N HIS A 334 5.12 14.51 8.34
CA HIS A 334 5.29 15.55 7.34
C HIS A 334 6.42 15.26 6.33
N ASP A 335 6.91 14.02 6.26
CA ASP A 335 8.10 13.60 5.49
C ASP A 335 9.41 14.27 5.93
N LYS A 336 9.40 14.97 7.07
CA LYS A 336 10.62 15.57 7.60
C LYS A 336 11.39 14.53 8.40
N ARG A 337 12.71 14.49 8.24
CA ARG A 337 13.60 13.78 9.16
C ARG A 337 13.35 14.28 10.59
N CYS A 338 13.27 13.36 11.54
CA CYS A 338 12.94 13.72 12.92
C CYS A 338 14.12 14.46 13.56
N LEU A 339 13.98 15.76 13.81
CA LEU A 339 15.03 16.56 14.46
C LEU A 339 14.99 16.46 15.99
N ALA A 340 13.81 16.16 16.53
CA ALA A 340 13.59 15.94 17.95
C ALA A 340 12.42 14.97 18.12
N TRP A 341 12.60 13.95 18.96
CA TRP A 341 11.53 13.02 19.30
C TRP A 341 10.60 13.66 20.33
N MET A 342 9.41 14.06 19.90
CA MET A 342 8.41 14.59 20.82
C MET A 342 8.01 13.53 21.86
N GLY A 343 7.97 13.92 23.14
CA GLY A 343 7.61 13.05 24.26
C GLY A 343 8.78 12.49 25.09
N HIS A 344 10.03 12.72 24.68
CA HIS A 344 11.22 12.34 25.45
C HIS A 344 11.82 13.53 26.21
N SER A 345 12.28 13.31 27.45
CA SER A 345 12.83 14.35 28.33
C SER A 345 14.24 14.81 27.95
N GLU A 346 14.94 14.07 27.09
CA GLU A 346 16.29 14.37 26.60
C GLU A 346 16.21 14.61 25.09
N SER A 347 16.68 15.77 24.62
CA SER A 347 16.54 16.19 23.23
C SER A 347 17.45 15.37 22.32
N GLY A 348 16.87 14.57 21.43
CA GLY A 348 17.55 13.81 20.38
C GLY A 348 16.57 13.49 19.22
N GLY A 349 17.09 13.19 18.02
CA GLY A 349 16.34 12.97 16.78
C GLY A 349 16.97 11.88 15.92
N SER A 350 16.48 11.61 14.71
CA SER A 350 17.06 10.59 13.83
C SER A 350 18.51 10.95 13.46
N ASN A 351 19.44 10.06 13.78
CA ASN A 351 20.80 10.12 13.25
C ASN A 351 20.78 9.99 11.73
N PHE A 352 21.84 10.50 11.10
CA PHE A 352 22.01 10.57 9.65
C PHE A 352 23.49 10.37 9.29
N GLY A 353 23.81 10.08 8.03
CA GLY A 353 25.19 9.89 7.58
C GLY A 353 25.32 9.03 6.33
N ASP A 354 26.55 8.90 5.82
CA ASP A 354 26.86 8.24 4.55
C ASP A 354 26.63 6.71 4.53
N SER A 355 26.15 6.13 5.62
CA SER A 355 25.81 4.71 5.74
C SER A 355 24.33 4.49 6.01
N LEU A 356 23.48 5.49 5.74
CA LEU A 356 22.03 5.40 5.88
C LEU A 356 21.43 4.83 4.59
N ASP A 357 20.65 3.76 4.65
CA ASP A 357 20.07 3.18 3.43
C ASP A 357 18.73 3.79 3.07
N VAL A 358 17.82 3.90 4.04
CA VAL A 358 16.46 4.39 3.83
C VAL A 358 15.93 5.07 5.09
N VAL A 359 14.84 5.81 4.94
CA VAL A 359 14.04 6.28 6.07
C VAL A 359 12.64 5.67 6.07
N ALA A 360 12.02 5.62 7.24
CA ALA A 360 10.66 5.13 7.42
C ALA A 360 9.93 5.92 8.52
N PRO A 361 8.59 5.82 8.62
CA PRO A 361 7.82 6.43 9.70
C PRO A 361 8.39 6.10 11.09
N GLY A 362 8.77 7.13 11.85
CA GLY A 362 9.44 6.96 13.14
C GLY A 362 8.89 7.81 14.29
N GLU A 363 8.04 8.81 14.01
CA GLU A 363 7.46 9.69 15.04
C GLU A 363 5.96 9.44 15.26
N PHE A 364 5.52 9.41 16.51
CA PHE A 364 4.11 9.17 16.88
C PHE A 364 3.52 7.94 16.19
N ILE A 365 4.24 6.83 16.30
CA ILE A 365 3.81 5.54 15.76
C ILE A 365 2.93 4.87 16.79
N TYR A 366 1.73 4.46 16.35
CA TYR A 366 0.78 3.75 17.19
C TYR A 366 1.25 2.32 17.45
N THR A 367 1.21 1.87 18.71
CA THR A 367 1.76 0.58 19.15
C THR A 367 0.93 -0.03 20.28
N ILE A 368 1.02 -1.35 20.45
CA ILE A 368 0.48 -2.04 21.63
C ILE A 368 1.34 -1.69 22.86
N THR A 369 0.68 -1.50 24.01
CA THR A 369 1.31 -1.20 25.29
C THR A 369 1.11 -2.33 26.29
N LEU A 370 1.97 -2.39 27.32
CA LEU A 370 1.84 -3.41 28.36
C LEU A 370 0.64 -3.15 29.29
N GLU A 371 0.41 -1.88 29.62
CA GLU A 371 -0.58 -1.44 30.61
C GLU A 371 -1.82 -0.84 29.92
N ASP A 372 -3.00 -1.25 30.38
CA ASP A 372 -4.26 -0.70 29.89
C ASP A 372 -4.36 0.81 30.17
N GLY A 373 -4.67 1.60 29.13
CA GLY A 373 -4.81 3.05 29.23
C GLY A 373 -3.49 3.83 29.15
N ALA A 374 -2.35 3.18 28.93
CA ALA A 374 -1.11 3.85 28.58
C ALA A 374 -1.23 4.57 27.22
N VAL A 375 -0.39 5.60 27.01
CA VAL A 375 -0.38 6.33 25.73
C VAL A 375 0.19 5.40 24.64
N PRO A 376 -0.59 5.04 23.60
CA PRO A 376 -0.22 4.00 22.66
C PRO A 376 0.68 4.50 21.53
N PHE A 377 1.54 5.48 21.81
CA PHE A 377 2.42 6.07 20.81
C PHE A 377 3.88 6.03 21.26
N LYS A 378 4.75 5.61 20.35
CA LYS A 378 6.21 5.66 20.52
C LYS A 378 6.88 6.37 19.35
N SER A 379 8.08 6.88 19.63
CA SER A 379 8.91 7.59 18.66
C SER A 379 10.35 7.09 18.73
N GLY A 380 11.01 6.99 17.58
CA GLY A 380 12.41 6.60 17.48
C GLY A 380 12.74 5.84 16.19
N THR A 381 14.03 5.73 15.88
CA THR A 381 14.51 4.87 14.78
C THR A 381 14.17 3.38 15.01
N SER A 382 13.89 2.96 16.25
CA SER A 382 13.34 1.63 16.57
C SER A 382 12.05 1.35 15.83
N MET A 383 11.10 2.29 15.84
CA MET A 383 9.82 2.15 15.16
C MET A 383 10.02 2.15 13.64
N ALA A 384 10.85 3.05 13.12
CA ALA A 384 11.18 3.08 11.69
C ALA A 384 11.81 1.75 11.22
N THR A 385 12.68 1.15 12.03
CA THR A 385 13.28 -0.17 11.76
C THR A 385 12.21 -1.25 11.67
N ALA A 386 11.22 -1.23 12.57
CA ALA A 386 10.10 -2.15 12.54
C ALA A 386 9.30 -2.06 11.22
N PHE A 387 9.14 -0.85 10.67
CA PHE A 387 8.52 -0.67 9.34
C PHE A 387 9.30 -1.37 8.23
N VAL A 388 10.62 -1.19 8.19
CA VAL A 388 11.49 -1.81 7.18
C VAL A 388 11.55 -3.33 7.35
N SER A 389 11.63 -3.83 8.59
CA SER A 389 11.57 -5.27 8.90
C SER A 389 10.25 -5.90 8.44
N GLY A 390 9.14 -5.22 8.66
CA GLY A 390 7.83 -5.60 8.14
C GLY A 390 7.84 -5.73 6.62
N LEU A 391 8.31 -4.70 5.90
CA LEU A 391 8.39 -4.74 4.44
C LEU A 391 9.32 -5.85 3.92
N ALA A 392 10.51 -6.00 4.51
CA ALA A 392 11.46 -7.06 4.14
C ALA A 392 10.82 -8.45 4.29
N SER A 393 10.02 -8.66 5.34
CA SER A 393 9.33 -9.94 5.55
C SER A 393 8.25 -10.23 4.50
N LEU A 394 7.56 -9.21 3.97
CA LEU A 394 6.60 -9.37 2.89
C LEU A 394 7.32 -9.74 1.58
N LEU A 395 8.45 -9.11 1.27
CA LEU A 395 9.26 -9.47 0.10
C LEU A 395 9.74 -10.93 0.16
N VAL A 396 10.19 -11.38 1.33
CA VAL A 396 10.58 -12.78 1.55
C VAL A 396 9.37 -13.72 1.46
N SER A 397 8.20 -13.31 1.94
CA SER A 397 6.94 -14.09 1.81
C SER A 397 6.56 -14.26 0.34
N GLN A 398 6.69 -13.20 -0.45
CA GLN A 398 6.42 -13.22 -1.89
C GLN A 398 7.39 -14.14 -2.63
N ASN A 399 8.68 -14.13 -2.25
CA ASN A 399 9.69 -14.99 -2.85
C ASN A 399 10.77 -15.42 -1.83
N PRO A 400 10.67 -16.64 -1.29
CA PRO A 400 11.64 -17.17 -0.33
C PRO A 400 13.07 -17.30 -0.88
N ASP A 401 13.27 -17.31 -2.20
CA ASP A 401 14.61 -17.46 -2.80
C ASP A 401 15.44 -16.17 -2.79
N LEU A 402 14.82 -15.01 -2.53
CA LEU A 402 15.52 -13.73 -2.45
C LEU A 402 16.66 -13.79 -1.42
N THR A 403 17.84 -13.32 -1.82
CA THR A 403 18.95 -13.09 -0.89
C THR A 403 18.72 -11.80 -0.10
N SER A 404 19.45 -11.63 0.99
CA SER A 404 19.48 -10.39 1.77
C SER A 404 19.81 -9.18 0.88
N ASP A 405 20.83 -9.28 0.04
CA ASP A 405 21.24 -8.22 -0.90
C ASP A 405 20.13 -7.83 -1.88
N MET A 406 19.39 -8.82 -2.42
CA MET A 406 18.28 -8.55 -3.33
C MET A 406 17.12 -7.85 -2.63
N VAL A 407 16.82 -8.21 -1.38
CA VAL A 407 15.79 -7.52 -0.58
C VAL A 407 16.21 -6.07 -0.33
N THR A 408 17.46 -5.83 0.08
CA THR A 408 18.00 -4.48 0.26
C THR A 408 17.93 -3.67 -1.04
N GLU A 409 18.34 -4.26 -2.18
CA GLU A 409 18.29 -3.60 -3.49
C GLU A 409 16.84 -3.23 -3.87
N ILE A 410 15.87 -4.12 -3.64
CA ILE A 410 14.45 -3.82 -3.92
C ILE A 410 13.99 -2.65 -3.05
N ILE A 411 14.23 -2.70 -1.73
CA ILE A 411 13.79 -1.65 -0.81
C ILE A 411 14.42 -0.30 -1.18
N CYS A 412 15.73 -0.24 -1.40
CA CYS A 412 16.43 1.00 -1.72
C CYS A 412 16.04 1.54 -3.11
N SER A 413 15.90 0.68 -4.13
CA SER A 413 15.57 1.14 -5.49
C SER A 413 14.11 1.54 -5.69
N THR A 414 13.23 1.20 -4.75
CA THR A 414 11.80 1.52 -4.80
C THR A 414 11.36 2.54 -3.75
N ALA A 415 12.29 3.00 -2.92
CA ALA A 415 12.07 4.09 -1.99
C ALA A 415 11.71 5.39 -2.74
N GLU A 416 10.88 6.21 -2.10
CA GLU A 416 10.47 7.52 -2.58
C GLU A 416 11.48 8.59 -2.18
N ASP A 417 12.22 9.06 -3.18
CA ASP A 417 13.19 10.14 -3.11
C ASP A 417 12.52 11.52 -3.27
N GLN A 418 13.12 12.57 -2.70
CA GLN A 418 12.65 13.95 -2.75
C GLN A 418 11.27 14.18 -2.11
N VAL A 419 10.95 13.43 -1.06
CA VAL A 419 9.70 13.56 -0.29
C VAL A 419 9.81 14.60 0.83
N GLY A 420 11.03 14.80 1.34
CA GLY A 420 11.36 15.57 2.52
C GLY A 420 11.72 17.03 2.28
N ASP A 421 12.54 17.59 3.19
CA ASP A 421 13.03 18.97 3.07
C ASP A 421 14.05 19.06 1.92
N PRO A 422 13.85 19.90 0.88
CA PRO A 422 14.76 19.98 -0.25
C PRO A 422 16.21 20.39 0.06
N SER A 423 16.49 20.85 1.29
CA SER A 423 17.85 21.13 1.77
C SER A 423 18.56 19.91 2.36
N GLU A 424 17.81 18.86 2.72
CA GLU A 424 18.32 17.60 3.23
C GLU A 424 18.12 16.45 2.21
N ASP A 425 16.95 16.40 1.57
CA ASP A 425 16.50 15.38 0.63
C ASP A 425 16.72 15.86 -0.81
N THR A 426 17.77 15.33 -1.46
CA THR A 426 18.16 15.73 -2.81
C THR A 426 18.19 14.53 -3.73
N LYS A 427 17.81 14.73 -5.00
CA LYS A 427 17.71 13.67 -5.99
C LYS A 427 18.85 12.64 -5.91
N GLY A 428 18.47 11.38 -5.73
CA GLY A 428 19.35 10.24 -5.61
C GLY A 428 19.66 9.94 -4.14
N TYR A 429 20.80 9.29 -3.91
CA TYR A 429 21.24 9.05 -2.55
C TYR A 429 21.70 10.34 -1.87
N ASP A 430 21.24 10.57 -0.64
CA ASP A 430 21.82 11.54 0.27
C ASP A 430 21.96 10.98 1.70
N LYS A 431 22.75 11.67 2.53
CA LYS A 431 23.06 11.21 3.89
C LYS A 431 21.90 11.36 4.89
N TYR A 432 20.84 12.09 4.55
CA TYR A 432 19.74 12.42 5.46
C TYR A 432 18.53 11.51 5.28
N TYR A 433 18.26 11.11 4.03
CA TYR A 433 17.15 10.26 3.62
C TYR A 433 17.61 8.91 3.04
N GLY A 434 18.93 8.72 2.84
CA GLY A 434 19.46 7.54 2.18
C GLY A 434 18.99 7.51 0.73
N HIS A 435 18.31 6.45 0.34
CA HIS A 435 17.62 6.31 -0.94
C HIS A 435 16.19 6.88 -0.95
N GLY A 436 15.68 7.37 0.18
CA GLY A 436 14.34 7.91 0.33
C GLY A 436 13.48 7.20 1.38
N ARG A 437 12.20 7.58 1.45
CA ARG A 437 11.22 6.91 2.32
C ARG A 437 10.81 5.57 1.71
N ILE A 438 10.77 4.50 2.49
CA ILE A 438 10.30 3.21 1.96
C ILE A 438 8.86 3.30 1.42
N ASN A 439 8.56 2.54 0.38
CA ASN A 439 7.21 2.36 -0.16
C ASN A 439 6.96 0.86 -0.39
N ALA A 440 6.03 0.30 0.37
CA ALA A 440 5.77 -1.13 0.36
C ALA A 440 5.11 -1.60 -0.94
N PHE A 441 4.22 -0.79 -1.51
CA PHE A 441 3.55 -1.13 -2.76
C PHE A 441 4.54 -1.20 -3.92
N ASN A 442 5.40 -0.20 -4.07
CA ASN A 442 6.44 -0.18 -5.11
C ASN A 442 7.43 -1.34 -4.94
N ALA A 443 7.83 -1.65 -3.71
CA ALA A 443 8.72 -2.76 -3.40
C ALA A 443 8.09 -4.12 -3.77
N LEU A 444 6.84 -4.38 -3.39
CA LEU A 444 6.16 -5.65 -3.69
C LEU A 444 5.80 -5.79 -5.17
N LEU A 445 5.49 -4.70 -5.86
CA LEU A 445 5.40 -4.72 -7.32
C LEU A 445 6.72 -5.15 -7.93
N LYS A 446 7.84 -4.59 -7.45
CA LYS A 446 9.18 -4.95 -7.93
C LYS A 446 9.51 -6.41 -7.68
N GLY A 447 9.17 -6.93 -6.49
CA GLY A 447 9.32 -8.34 -6.14
C GLY A 447 8.53 -9.27 -7.07
N GLU A 448 7.31 -8.89 -7.46
CA GLU A 448 6.49 -9.67 -8.40
C GLU A 448 7.12 -9.73 -9.81
N GLU A 449 7.74 -8.63 -10.27
CA GLU A 449 8.47 -8.62 -11.56
C GLU A 449 9.60 -9.64 -11.56
N LEU A 450 10.39 -9.63 -10.49
CA LEU A 450 11.56 -10.50 -10.35
C LEU A 450 11.14 -11.96 -10.24
N LYS A 451 10.07 -12.25 -9.49
CA LYS A 451 9.52 -13.61 -9.34
C LYS A 451 8.99 -14.18 -10.64
N THR A 452 8.24 -13.39 -11.41
CA THR A 452 7.55 -13.90 -12.61
C THR A 452 8.42 -13.85 -13.88
N GLY A 453 9.54 -13.12 -13.85
CA GLY A 453 10.40 -12.86 -15.03
C GLY A 453 9.71 -12.06 -16.14
N ARG A 454 8.43 -11.76 -15.96
CA ARG A 454 7.71 -10.76 -16.71
C ARG A 454 8.02 -9.48 -15.96
N LYS A 455 8.50 -8.44 -16.66
CA LYS A 455 8.27 -7.09 -16.14
C LYS A 455 6.81 -7.10 -15.74
N SER A 456 6.51 -6.83 -14.46
CA SER A 456 5.14 -6.52 -14.18
C SER A 456 4.89 -5.39 -15.18
N LYS A 457 3.96 -5.61 -16.10
CA LYS A 457 3.11 -4.49 -16.32
C LYS A 457 2.47 -4.35 -14.94
N ALA A 458 3.12 -3.57 -14.05
CA ALA A 458 2.41 -2.53 -13.35
C ALA A 458 1.39 -2.10 -14.39
N LEU A 459 0.10 -2.23 -14.07
CA LEU A 459 -0.94 -1.87 -15.01
C LEU A 459 -0.78 -0.35 -15.26
N VAL A 460 0.22 0.00 -16.08
CA VAL A 460 0.59 1.31 -16.60
C VAL A 460 -0.15 1.48 -17.93
N ASN A 461 -1.31 0.85 -18.04
CA ASN A 461 -2.46 1.56 -18.57
C ASN A 461 -3.20 2.07 -17.34
N ARG A 462 -2.62 3.08 -16.67
CA ARG A 462 -3.29 3.82 -15.60
C ARG A 462 -4.48 4.52 -16.24
N GLU A 463 -5.61 3.84 -16.28
CA GLU A 463 -6.91 4.51 -16.26
C GLU A 463 -7.24 4.70 -14.78
N ILE A 464 -6.98 5.88 -14.23
CA ILE A 464 -7.43 6.22 -12.88
C ILE A 464 -8.88 6.65 -13.01
N SER A 465 -9.80 5.84 -12.50
CA SER A 465 -11.23 6.09 -12.58
C SER A 465 -11.80 6.42 -11.19
N ARG A 466 -12.32 7.64 -10.99
CA ARG A 466 -12.95 8.08 -9.74
C ARG A 466 -14.41 8.44 -9.92
N TRP A 467 -15.24 7.98 -8.98
CA TRP A 467 -16.65 8.35 -8.89
C TRP A 467 -16.80 9.68 -8.15
N ILE A 468 -17.58 10.60 -8.72
CA ILE A 468 -17.98 11.84 -8.07
C ILE A 468 -19.50 11.90 -7.99
N SER A 469 -20.04 12.17 -6.80
CA SER A 469 -21.47 12.39 -6.58
C SER A 469 -21.73 13.87 -6.29
N TRP A 470 -22.56 14.51 -7.13
CA TRP A 470 -22.94 15.93 -6.98
C TRP A 470 -24.41 16.09 -6.63
N SER A 471 -24.69 16.81 -5.54
CA SER A 471 -26.06 17.13 -5.08
C SER A 471 -26.65 18.40 -5.70
N ARG A 472 -25.86 19.22 -6.44
CA ARG A 472 -26.32 20.47 -7.09
C ARG A 472 -25.69 20.64 -8.48
N PRO A 473 -26.44 21.11 -9.50
CA PRO A 473 -25.92 21.32 -10.85
C PRO A 473 -24.97 22.55 -10.94
N ASN A 474 -24.12 22.57 -11.97
CA ASN A 474 -23.27 23.70 -12.40
C ASN A 474 -22.03 24.04 -11.56
N ARG A 475 -21.27 23.05 -11.07
CA ARG A 475 -19.90 23.27 -10.56
C ARG A 475 -18.84 22.94 -11.62
N GLN A 476 -17.76 23.73 -11.63
CA GLN A 476 -16.53 23.39 -12.35
C GLN A 476 -15.72 22.40 -11.51
N LEU A 477 -15.29 21.32 -12.12
CA LEU A 477 -14.27 20.43 -11.57
C LEU A 477 -12.91 20.87 -12.12
N SER A 478 -11.95 21.05 -11.23
CA SER A 478 -10.57 21.41 -11.55
C SER A 478 -9.69 20.26 -11.11
N ILE A 479 -9.18 19.49 -12.07
CA ILE A 479 -8.27 18.38 -11.77
C ILE A 479 -6.86 18.92 -11.89
N ASN A 480 -6.09 18.95 -10.81
CA ASN A 480 -4.67 19.24 -10.86
C ASN A 480 -3.89 17.96 -11.09
N VAL A 481 -3.17 17.92 -12.20
CA VAL A 481 -2.31 16.80 -12.58
C VAL A 481 -0.87 17.27 -12.43
N GLU A 482 -0.09 16.66 -11.53
CA GLU A 482 1.32 17.00 -11.31
C GLU A 482 2.22 15.86 -11.81
N GLY A 483 3.21 16.10 -12.68
CA GLY A 483 4.13 15.02 -13.08
C GLY A 483 5.26 15.42 -14.04
N ALA A 484 6.23 14.50 -14.22
CA ALA A 484 7.34 14.61 -15.16
C ALA A 484 7.33 13.42 -16.16
N LYS A 485 7.59 13.73 -17.44
CA LYS A 485 7.46 12.79 -18.57
C LYS A 485 8.49 11.66 -18.53
N THR A 486 8.06 10.42 -18.84
CA THR A 486 8.93 9.31 -19.28
C THR A 486 8.46 8.76 -20.64
N SER A 487 8.65 9.55 -21.70
CA SER A 487 8.48 9.23 -23.13
C SER A 487 7.07 8.78 -23.62
N GLY A 488 6.69 9.19 -24.84
CA GLY A 488 5.38 8.90 -25.42
C GLY A 488 4.29 9.93 -25.06
N SER A 489 3.20 9.96 -25.82
CA SER A 489 2.18 11.02 -25.95
C SER A 489 1.30 11.34 -24.72
N GLY A 490 0.66 12.52 -24.76
CA GLY A 490 -0.02 13.21 -23.65
C GLY A 490 -1.15 12.50 -22.88
N ILE A 491 -1.59 13.15 -21.80
CA ILE A 491 -2.61 12.67 -20.86
C ILE A 491 -4.00 12.95 -21.41
N VAL A 492 -4.92 11.99 -21.29
CA VAL A 492 -6.32 12.12 -21.68
C VAL A 492 -7.23 11.95 -20.46
N VAL A 493 -7.98 12.99 -20.14
CA VAL A 493 -9.04 12.97 -19.14
C VAL A 493 -10.37 12.73 -19.84
N ARG A 494 -11.14 11.72 -19.43
CA ARG A 494 -12.52 11.48 -19.89
C ARG A 494 -13.47 11.62 -18.71
N ILE A 495 -14.65 12.18 -18.93
CA ILE A 495 -15.74 12.18 -17.94
C ILE A 495 -16.87 11.35 -18.52
N PHE A 496 -17.51 10.57 -17.69
CA PHE A 496 -18.68 9.78 -17.99
C PHE A 496 -19.84 10.15 -17.08
N ASN A 497 -21.06 9.99 -17.59
CA ASN A 497 -22.25 9.98 -16.74
C ASN A 497 -22.40 8.61 -16.03
N ALA A 498 -23.39 8.47 -15.15
CA ALA A 498 -23.73 7.21 -14.49
C ALA A 498 -24.09 6.05 -15.44
N SER A 499 -24.39 6.32 -16.71
CA SER A 499 -24.66 5.31 -17.74
C SER A 499 -23.45 5.01 -18.64
N GLY A 500 -22.24 5.43 -18.25
CA GLY A 500 -20.99 5.14 -18.95
C GLY A 500 -20.75 5.94 -20.24
N ARG A 501 -21.58 6.95 -20.55
CA ARG A 501 -21.40 7.80 -21.74
C ARG A 501 -20.35 8.87 -21.48
N VAL A 502 -19.36 8.97 -22.37
CA VAL A 502 -18.37 10.06 -22.34
C VAL A 502 -19.06 11.41 -22.54
N LEU A 503 -19.06 12.23 -21.50
CA LEU A 503 -19.55 13.61 -21.51
C LEU A 503 -18.49 14.58 -22.04
N LYS A 504 -17.22 14.31 -21.79
CA LYS A 504 -16.10 15.14 -22.28
C LYS A 504 -14.81 14.33 -22.34
N VAL A 505 -13.97 14.68 -23.32
CA VAL A 505 -12.57 14.26 -23.41
C VAL A 505 -11.70 15.50 -23.43
N VAL A 506 -10.66 15.55 -22.61
CA VAL A 506 -9.63 16.58 -22.61
C VAL A 506 -8.29 15.91 -22.80
N SER A 507 -7.64 16.19 -23.93
CA SER A 507 -6.24 15.82 -24.15
C SER A 507 -5.38 16.97 -23.66
N LEU A 508 -4.49 16.69 -22.72
CA LEU A 508 -3.51 17.65 -22.24
C LEU A 508 -2.27 17.60 -23.13
N PRO A 509 -1.71 18.77 -23.49
CA PRO A 509 -0.40 18.82 -24.12
C PRO A 509 0.67 18.30 -23.17
N ASP A 510 1.88 18.09 -23.67
CA ASP A 510 3.02 17.78 -22.80
C ASP A 510 3.25 18.94 -21.81
N PHE A 511 3.30 18.65 -20.52
CA PHE A 511 3.60 19.64 -19.48
C PHE A 511 4.57 19.09 -18.43
N THR A 512 5.21 19.98 -17.69
CA THR A 512 6.03 19.69 -16.50
C THR A 512 5.50 20.58 -15.37
N GLY A 513 5.18 20.01 -14.21
CA GLY A 513 4.51 20.73 -13.11
C GLY A 513 3.00 20.46 -13.06
N SER A 514 2.22 21.37 -12.50
CA SER A 514 0.76 21.22 -12.32
C SER A 514 -0.01 21.75 -13.52
N HIS A 515 -0.95 20.96 -14.03
CA HIS A 515 -1.92 21.40 -15.03
C HIS A 515 -3.34 21.25 -14.49
N THR A 516 -4.08 22.35 -14.40
CA THR A 516 -5.49 22.34 -14.00
C THR A 516 -6.38 22.07 -15.21
N VAL A 517 -7.24 21.07 -15.12
CA VAL A 517 -8.24 20.77 -16.14
C VAL A 517 -9.60 21.25 -15.67
N SER A 518 -10.08 22.39 -16.20
CA SER A 518 -11.43 22.87 -15.92
C SER A 518 -12.46 22.15 -16.79
N LEU A 519 -13.38 21.47 -16.12
CA LEU A 519 -14.45 20.70 -16.74
C LEU A 519 -15.75 21.51 -16.82
N PRO A 520 -16.64 21.23 -17.79
CA PRO A 520 -17.88 21.97 -17.97
C PRO A 520 -18.78 21.76 -16.75
N SER A 521 -19.76 22.66 -16.60
CA SER A 521 -20.83 22.52 -15.61
C SER A 521 -21.50 21.15 -15.72
N LEU A 522 -21.26 20.27 -14.75
CA LEU A 522 -21.90 18.97 -14.67
C LEU A 522 -23.32 19.12 -14.11
N SER A 523 -24.25 18.29 -14.60
CA SER A 523 -25.58 18.13 -14.00
C SER A 523 -25.46 17.48 -12.61
N SER A 524 -26.49 17.59 -11.77
CA SER A 524 -26.56 16.81 -10.52
C SER A 524 -26.59 15.32 -10.83
N GLY A 525 -25.89 14.49 -10.05
CA GLY A 525 -25.83 13.03 -10.24
C GLY A 525 -24.44 12.45 -10.06
N VAL A 526 -24.33 11.14 -10.31
CA VAL A 526 -23.07 10.39 -10.25
C VAL A 526 -22.36 10.49 -11.60
N HIS A 527 -21.08 10.84 -11.55
CA HIS A 527 -20.20 10.95 -12.69
C HIS A 527 -18.95 10.12 -12.43
N LEU A 528 -18.39 9.54 -13.47
CA LEU A 528 -17.07 8.91 -13.42
C LEU A 528 -16.12 9.83 -14.16
N TYR A 529 -14.88 9.99 -13.72
CA TYR A 529 -13.84 10.49 -14.62
C TYR A 529 -12.70 9.51 -14.67
N SER A 530 -12.10 9.34 -15.85
CA SER A 530 -10.92 8.53 -16.08
C SER A 530 -9.76 9.41 -16.53
N ILE A 531 -8.55 9.17 -16.04
CA ILE A 531 -7.33 9.78 -16.59
C ILE A 531 -6.48 8.66 -17.16
N GLN A 532 -6.11 8.76 -18.44
CA GLN A 532 -5.32 7.77 -19.17
C GLN A 532 -4.10 8.41 -19.83
N CYS A 533 -2.96 7.70 -19.86
CA CYS A 533 -1.85 8.04 -20.75
C CYS A 533 -2.03 7.31 -22.09
N ASP A 534 -2.14 8.04 -23.19
CA ASP A 534 -2.49 7.46 -24.50
C ASP A 534 -1.32 6.76 -25.20
N ASN A 535 -0.10 6.76 -24.62
CA ASN A 535 1.02 5.84 -24.85
C ASN A 535 2.23 6.36 -24.05
N GLY A 536 2.68 5.66 -23.01
CA GLY A 536 3.85 6.08 -22.21
C GLY A 536 3.68 5.79 -20.71
N THR A 537 4.66 6.22 -19.93
CA THR A 537 4.62 6.18 -18.46
C THR A 537 4.42 7.59 -17.90
N TRP A 538 3.52 7.73 -16.92
CA TRP A 538 3.28 8.97 -16.19
C TRP A 538 3.36 8.70 -14.68
N SER A 539 4.13 9.53 -13.98
CA SER A 539 4.27 9.55 -12.52
C SER A 539 3.75 10.88 -11.99
N GLY A 540 2.84 10.84 -11.02
CA GLY A 540 2.19 12.05 -10.53
C GLY A 540 1.01 11.85 -9.59
N LYS A 541 0.52 12.95 -9.01
CA LYS A 541 -0.62 12.99 -8.07
C LYS A 541 -1.82 13.72 -8.69
N ILE A 542 -3.04 13.36 -8.23
CA ILE A 542 -4.30 14.04 -8.57
C ILE A 542 -4.78 14.77 -7.32
N LEU A 543 -4.94 16.09 -7.40
CA LEU A 543 -5.56 16.89 -6.34
C LEU A 543 -6.98 17.28 -6.79
N ASP A 544 -8.00 16.84 -6.03
CA ASP A 544 -9.44 17.09 -6.31
C ASP A 544 -9.92 18.46 -5.76
#